data_AF-A0A2U1LFQ3-F1
#
_entry.id   AF-A0A2U1LFQ3-F1
#
_cell.length_a   1.000
_cell.length_b   1.000
_cell.length_c   1.000
_cell.angle_alpha   90.00
_cell.angle_beta   90.00
_cell.angle_gamma   90.00
#
_symmetry.space_group_name_H-M   'P 1'
#
loop_
_entity.id
_entity.type
_entity.pdbx_description
1 polymer ?
#
loop_
_entity_poly.entity_id
_entity_poly.type
_entity_poly.pdbx_seq_one_letter_code
_entity_poly.pdbx_strand_id
1 'polypeptide(L)'
;MGARPNIDHLKELCGSNQLQHCFKYLFVQEWRENEDFIRYIAEKCAILEANIERGAQIMQEAESFGPFHDMAPDAVDCMVVTQQREQDMLAALMGVLDLAREGRTEKEHHVGLMDLKG
;
A
#
# COMPACT_ATOMS: atom_id res chain seq x y z
N MET A 1 -2.91 10.69 23.11
CA MET A 1 -3.82 11.85 23.23
C MET A 1 -3.49 12.78 22.07
N GLY A 2 -4.32 12.81 21.02
CA GLY A 2 -4.10 13.72 19.90
C GLY A 2 -4.38 15.15 20.34
N ALA A 3 -3.44 16.06 20.10
CA ALA A 3 -3.68 17.49 20.26
C ALA A 3 -4.95 17.86 19.48
N ARG A 4 -5.86 18.62 20.10
CA ARG A 4 -7.04 19.12 19.37
C ARG A 4 -6.56 19.83 18.10
N PRO A 5 -7.15 19.53 16.92
CA PRO A 5 -6.81 20.26 15.71
C PRO A 5 -7.01 21.76 15.96
N ASN A 6 -5.94 22.53 15.84
CA ASN A 6 -5.98 23.97 16.08
C ASN A 6 -5.90 24.68 14.73
N ILE A 7 -7.03 25.24 14.29
CA ILE A 7 -7.11 26.03 13.06
C ILE A 7 -6.12 27.19 13.08
N ASP A 8 -5.85 27.81 14.23
CA ASP A 8 -4.89 28.92 14.31
C ASP A 8 -3.46 28.44 14.04
N HIS A 9 -3.11 27.23 14.48
CA HIS A 9 -1.84 26.62 14.10
C HIS A 9 -1.78 26.30 12.60
N LEU A 10 -2.90 25.88 11.99
CA LEU A 10 -2.94 25.67 10.54
C LEU A 10 -2.79 26.97 9.76
N LYS A 11 -3.35 28.09 10.25
CA LYS A 11 -3.14 29.43 9.66
C LYS A 11 -1.68 29.83 9.71
N GLU A 12 -0.99 29.56 10.83
CA GLU A 12 0.46 29.80 10.96
C GLU A 12 1.24 28.95 9.96
N LEU A 13 0.97 27.64 9.89
CA LEU A 13 1.66 26.70 8.99
C LEU A 13 1.46 27.04 7.51
N CYS A 14 0.23 27.42 7.12
CA CYS A 14 -0.06 27.79 5.73
C CYS A 14 0.20 29.26 5.41
N GLY A 15 0.55 30.09 6.40
CA GLY A 15 0.81 31.52 6.24
C GLY A 15 -0.42 32.35 5.84
N SER A 16 -1.64 31.87 6.12
CA SER A 16 -2.88 32.50 5.67
C SER A 16 -3.97 32.44 6.72
N ASN A 17 -4.70 33.56 6.89
CA ASN A 17 -5.89 33.60 7.74
C ASN A 17 -7.16 33.07 7.05
N GLN A 18 -7.10 32.79 5.75
CA GLN A 18 -8.22 32.26 4.98
C GLN A 18 -8.34 30.75 5.19
N LEU A 19 -9.50 30.30 5.68
CA LEU A 19 -9.78 28.88 5.94
C LEU A 19 -9.59 28.00 4.69
N GLN A 20 -9.90 28.52 3.51
CA GLN A 20 -9.68 27.81 2.24
C GLN A 20 -8.21 27.44 2.03
N HIS A 21 -7.27 28.34 2.35
CA HIS A 21 -5.84 28.06 2.27
C HIS A 21 -5.41 27.03 3.32
N CYS A 22 -5.99 27.07 4.53
CA CYS A 22 -5.75 26.05 5.55
C CYS A 22 -6.22 24.65 5.10
N PHE A 23 -7.42 24.54 4.52
CA PHE A 23 -7.93 23.26 4.02
C PHE A 23 -7.15 22.77 2.81
N LYS A 24 -6.77 23.67 1.89
CA LYS A 24 -5.90 23.30 0.76
C LYS A 24 -4.57 22.75 1.26
N TYR A 25 -3.97 23.40 2.26
CA TYR A 25 -2.73 22.93 2.88
C TYR A 25 -2.88 21.51 3.44
N LEU A 26 -3.99 21.21 4.14
CA LEU A 26 -4.28 19.86 4.63
C LEU A 26 -4.38 18.84 3.50
N PHE A 27 -5.19 19.09 2.47
CA PHE A 27 -5.34 18.16 1.35
C PHE A 27 -4.02 17.92 0.59
N VAL A 28 -3.16 18.94 0.47
CA VAL A 28 -1.83 18.78 -0.11
C VAL A 28 -0.94 17.88 0.75
N GLN A 29 -0.99 18.01 2.08
CA GLN A 29 -0.24 17.13 2.98
C GLN A 29 -0.75 15.69 2.91
N GLU A 30 -2.06 15.49 3.01
CA GLU A 30 -2.68 14.17 2.90
C GLU A 30 -2.43 13.52 1.54
N TRP A 31 -2.36 14.31 0.45
CA TRP A 31 -2.01 13.81 -0.87
C TRP A 31 -0.57 13.28 -0.90
N ARG A 32 0.38 14.00 -0.29
CA ARG A 32 1.79 13.56 -0.20
C ARG A 32 1.93 12.31 0.66
N GLU A 33 1.28 12.29 1.82
CA GLU A 33 1.27 11.11 2.69
C GLU A 33 0.69 9.88 1.98
N ASN A 34 -0.34 10.08 1.16
CA ASN A 34 -0.94 9.01 0.37
C ASN A 34 -0.01 8.52 -0.74
N GLU A 35 0.76 9.40 -1.40
CA GLU A 35 1.81 9.00 -2.36
C GLU A 35 2.92 8.17 -1.70
N ASP A 36 3.36 8.57 -0.51
CA ASP A 36 4.33 7.79 0.27
C ASP A 36 3.77 6.42 0.67
N PHE A 37 2.49 6.36 1.04
CA PHE A 37 1.80 5.11 1.34
C PHE A 37 1.68 4.21 0.10
N ILE A 38 1.30 4.75 -1.06
CA ILE A 38 1.26 4.02 -2.35
C ILE A 38 2.62 3.39 -2.64
N ARG A 39 3.71 4.16 -2.52
CA ARG A 39 5.08 3.67 -2.75
C ARG A 39 5.45 2.54 -1.81
N TYR A 40 5.13 2.69 -0.52
CA TYR A 40 5.38 1.67 0.49
C TYR A 40 4.63 0.36 0.20
N ILE A 41 3.33 0.43 -0.13
CA ILE A 41 2.54 -0.77 -0.43
C ILE A 41 3.00 -1.42 -1.73
N ALA A 42 3.32 -0.64 -2.77
CA ALA A 42 3.85 -1.17 -4.02
C ALA A 42 5.16 -1.95 -3.83
N GLU A 43 6.05 -1.45 -2.96
CA GLU A 43 7.28 -2.17 -2.59
C GLU A 43 6.97 -3.51 -1.90
N LYS A 44 5.99 -3.53 -0.99
CA LYS A 44 5.56 -4.78 -0.31
C LYS A 44 4.93 -5.78 -1.28
N CYS A 45 4.14 -5.32 -2.25
CA CYS A 45 3.62 -6.19 -3.31
C CYS A 45 4.77 -6.84 -4.11
N ALA A 46 5.75 -6.05 -4.56
CA ALA A 46 6.89 -6.57 -5.32
C ALA A 46 7.70 -7.63 -4.54
N ILE A 47 7.87 -7.42 -3.22
CA ILE A 47 8.53 -8.41 -2.36
C ILE A 47 7.73 -9.72 -2.28
N LEU A 48 6.41 -9.63 -2.11
CA LEU A 48 5.55 -10.83 -2.07
C LEU A 48 5.53 -11.56 -3.42
N GLU A 49 5.44 -10.84 -4.53
CA GLU A 49 5.52 -11.43 -5.87
C GLU A 49 6.81 -12.22 -6.06
N ALA A 50 7.95 -11.65 -5.66
CA ALA A 50 9.24 -12.35 -5.74
C ALA A 50 9.34 -13.57 -4.82
N ASN A 51 8.70 -13.53 -3.65
CA ASN A 51 8.65 -14.69 -2.74
C ASN A 51 7.76 -15.80 -3.29
N ILE A 52 6.60 -15.46 -3.82
CA ILE A 52 5.66 -16.38 -4.48
C ILE A 52 6.36 -17.04 -5.68
N GLU A 53 7.04 -16.27 -6.53
CA GLU A 53 7.77 -16.83 -7.67
C GLU A 53 8.86 -17.81 -7.22
N ARG A 54 9.65 -17.42 -6.20
CA ARG A 54 10.69 -18.30 -5.63
C ARG A 54 10.09 -19.58 -5.03
N GLY A 55 8.99 -19.47 -4.30
CA GLY A 55 8.29 -20.61 -3.73
C GLY A 55 7.80 -21.59 -4.81
N ALA A 56 7.25 -21.06 -5.90
CA ALA A 56 6.81 -21.86 -7.05
C ALA A 56 7.97 -22.61 -7.72
N GLN A 57 9.12 -21.96 -7.88
CA GLN A 57 10.33 -22.58 -8.44
C GLN A 57 10.84 -23.73 -7.56
N ILE A 58 10.88 -23.54 -6.25
CA ILE A 58 11.32 -24.58 -5.30
C ILE A 58 10.36 -25.77 -5.32
N MET A 59 9.05 -25.53 -5.34
CA MET A 59 8.06 -26.62 -5.43
C MET A 59 8.18 -27.39 -6.75
N GLN A 60 8.38 -26.70 -7.88
CA GLN A 60 8.61 -27.34 -9.17
C GLN A 60 9.90 -28.17 -9.18
N GLU A 61 10.98 -27.67 -8.57
CA GLU A 61 12.23 -28.43 -8.43
C GLU A 61 12.02 -29.66 -7.56
N ALA A 62 11.32 -29.54 -6.42
CA ALA A 62 10.97 -30.64 -5.54
C ALA A 62 10.25 -31.78 -6.29
N GLU A 63 9.24 -31.43 -7.10
CA GLU A 63 8.50 -32.39 -7.93
C GLU A 63 9.37 -33.10 -8.96
N SER A 64 10.43 -32.43 -9.47
CA SER A 64 11.34 -32.99 -10.48
C SER A 64 12.21 -34.15 -9.97
N PHE A 65 12.42 -34.24 -8.66
CA PHE A 65 13.23 -35.29 -8.04
C PHE A 65 12.53 -36.67 -8.03
N GLY A 66 11.23 -36.73 -8.31
CA GLY A 66 10.46 -37.95 -8.45
C GLY A 66 10.18 -38.70 -7.13
N PRO A 67 9.39 -39.80 -7.18
CA PRO A 67 8.90 -40.50 -5.99
C PRO A 67 9.97 -41.31 -5.22
N PHE A 68 11.20 -41.36 -5.71
CA PHE A 68 12.31 -42.12 -5.13
C PHE A 68 13.28 -41.25 -4.30
N HIS A 69 13.09 -39.93 -4.31
CA HIS A 69 13.80 -39.04 -3.40
C HIS A 69 13.03 -38.95 -2.08
N ASP A 70 13.73 -38.83 -0.95
CA ASP A 70 13.16 -38.57 0.39
C ASP A 70 12.45 -37.19 0.45
N MET A 71 11.48 -36.94 -0.44
CA MET A 71 10.55 -35.84 -0.30
C MET A 71 9.78 -36.08 0.99
N ALA A 72 9.91 -35.16 1.95
CA ALA A 72 9.02 -35.06 3.08
C ALA A 72 7.68 -34.51 2.56
N PRO A 73 6.64 -35.33 2.34
CA PRO A 73 5.39 -34.85 1.72
C PRO A 73 4.75 -33.75 2.57
N ASP A 74 4.86 -33.88 3.90
CA ASP A 74 4.45 -32.88 4.87
C ASP A 74 5.09 -31.50 4.64
N ALA A 75 6.35 -31.45 4.18
CA ALA A 75 7.05 -30.20 3.89
C ALA A 75 6.49 -29.52 2.62
N VAL A 76 6.14 -30.30 1.59
CA VAL A 76 5.51 -29.79 0.37
C VAL A 76 4.11 -29.24 0.68
N ASP A 77 3.32 -29.96 1.47
CA ASP A 77 2.00 -29.48 1.90
C ASP A 77 2.10 -28.18 2.72
N CYS A 78 3.10 -28.06 3.61
CA CYS A 78 3.37 -26.82 4.34
C CYS A 78 3.73 -25.66 3.40
N MET A 79 4.51 -25.93 2.35
CA MET A 79 4.86 -24.93 1.34
C MET A 79 3.63 -24.47 0.56
N VAL A 80 2.75 -25.37 0.14
CA VAL A 80 1.51 -25.02 -0.56
C VAL A 80 0.62 -24.12 0.29
N VAL A 81 0.45 -24.45 1.58
CA VAL A 81 -0.33 -23.62 2.51
C VAL A 81 0.29 -22.23 2.70
N THR A 82 1.62 -22.16 2.80
CA THR A 82 2.35 -20.88 2.92
C THR A 82 2.20 -20.06 1.65
N GLN A 83 2.36 -20.68 0.48
CA GLN A 83 2.22 -20.06 -0.83
C GLN A 83 0.82 -19.45 -1.01
N GLN A 84 -0.23 -20.20 -0.65
CA GLN A 84 -1.60 -19.69 -0.72
C GLN A 84 -1.78 -18.46 0.18
N ARG A 85 -1.21 -18.49 1.38
CA ARG A 85 -1.28 -17.33 2.30
C ARG A 85 -0.57 -16.11 1.72
N GLU A 86 0.58 -16.28 1.06
CA GLU A 86 1.30 -15.18 0.41
C GLU A 86 0.49 -14.58 -0.75
N GLN A 87 -0.16 -15.42 -1.56
CA GLN A 87 -1.06 -14.98 -2.63
C GLN A 87 -2.26 -14.19 -2.09
N ASP A 88 -2.88 -14.67 -1.01
CA ASP A 88 -3.99 -13.97 -0.36
C ASP A 88 -3.55 -12.59 0.18
N MET A 89 -2.36 -12.52 0.79
CA MET A 89 -1.78 -11.26 1.26
C MET A 89 -1.50 -10.29 0.10
N LEU A 90 -0.96 -10.78 -1.01
CA LEU A 90 -0.71 -9.98 -2.20
C LEU A 90 -2.02 -9.39 -2.76
N ALA A 91 -3.05 -10.21 -2.91
CA ALA A 91 -4.36 -9.77 -3.38
C ALA A 91 -4.96 -8.68 -2.47
N ALA A 92 -4.83 -8.84 -1.15
CA ALA A 92 -5.29 -7.83 -0.20
C ALA A 92 -4.50 -6.50 -0.34
N LEU A 93 -3.18 -6.57 -0.48
CA LEU A 93 -2.35 -5.37 -0.66
C LEU A 93 -2.62 -4.67 -1.99
N MET A 94 -2.89 -5.42 -3.07
CA MET A 94 -3.32 -4.84 -4.34
C MET A 94 -4.63 -4.07 -4.19
N GLY A 95 -5.62 -4.62 -3.46
CA GLY A 95 -6.85 -3.90 -3.15
C GLY A 95 -6.63 -2.61 -2.35
N VAL A 96 -5.71 -2.62 -1.38
CA VAL A 96 -5.31 -1.41 -0.64
C VAL A 96 -4.63 -0.40 -1.55
N LEU A 97 -3.76 -0.85 -2.45
CA LEU A 97 -3.05 0.00 -3.40
C LEU A 97 -4.01 0.71 -4.36
N ASP A 98 -5.04 0.02 -4.82
CA ASP A 98 -6.06 0.60 -5.70
C ASP A 98 -6.88 1.67 -4.96
N LEU A 99 -7.34 1.38 -3.74
CA LEU A 99 -8.01 2.37 -2.88
C LEU A 99 -7.12 3.60 -2.61
N ALA A 100 -5.82 3.39 -2.38
CA ALA A 100 -4.88 4.49 -2.19
C ALA A 100 -4.75 5.35 -3.45
N ARG A 101 -4.70 4.75 -4.64
CA ARG A 101 -4.67 5.46 -5.94
C ARG A 101 -5.96 6.25 -6.22
N GLU A 102 -7.11 5.67 -5.89
CA GLU A 102 -8.40 6.38 -5.95
C GLU A 102 -8.38 7.58 -5.00
N GLY A 103 -7.99 7.36 -3.74
CA GLY A 103 -7.88 8.41 -2.73
C GLY A 103 -6.87 9.50 -3.08
N ARG A 104 -5.86 9.21 -3.91
CA ARG A 104 -4.94 10.23 -4.45
C ARG A 104 -5.64 11.10 -5.48
N THR A 105 -6.32 10.47 -6.43
CA THR A 105 -7.06 11.15 -7.50
C THR A 105 -8.15 12.04 -6.91
N GLU A 106 -8.85 11.56 -5.89
CA GLU A 106 -9.81 12.34 -5.11
C GLU A 106 -9.18 13.60 -4.49
N LYS A 107 -8.05 13.44 -3.76
CA LYS A 107 -7.36 14.57 -3.12
C LYS A 107 -6.82 15.57 -4.13
N GLU A 108 -6.30 15.12 -5.27
CA GLU A 108 -5.86 15.99 -6.36
C GLU A 108 -7.02 16.84 -6.89
N HIS A 109 -8.20 16.24 -7.06
CA HIS A 109 -9.41 16.97 -7.43
C HIS A 109 -9.81 18.00 -6.36
N HIS A 110 -9.76 17.65 -5.07
CA HIS A 110 -10.07 18.58 -3.98
C HIS A 110 -9.13 19.79 -3.95
N VAL A 111 -7.83 19.58 -4.16
CA VAL A 111 -6.85 20.68 -4.27
C VAL A 111 -7.20 21.59 -5.44
N GLY A 112 -7.51 21.02 -6.62
CA GLY A 112 -7.91 21.79 -7.80
C GLY A 112 -9.18 22.63 -7.58
N LEU A 113 -10.19 22.12 -6.88
CA LEU A 113 -11.39 22.89 -6.53
C LEU A 113 -11.08 24.11 -5.66
N MET A 114 -10.08 24.01 -4.79
CA MET A 114 -9.66 25.10 -3.91
C MET A 114 -8.79 26.14 -4.63
N ASP A 115 -8.19 25.79 -5.77
CA ASP A 115 -7.50 26.74 -6.65
C ASP A 115 -8.46 27.53 -7.54
N LEU A 116 -9.59 26.95 -7.93
CA LEU A 116 -10.60 27.61 -8.76
C LEU A 116 -11.49 28.59 -8.00
N LYS A 117 -11.57 28.45 -6.67
CA LYS A 117 -12.44 29.23 -5.79
C LYS A 117 -11.70 30.29 -4.97
N GLY A 118 -10.40 30.45 -5.18
CA GLY A 118 -9.50 31.33 -4.41
C GLY A 118 -9.25 32.67 -5.08
#